data_AF-A0A532DQX6-F1
#
_entry.id   AF-A0A532DQX6-F1
#
_cell.length_a   1.000
_cell.length_b   1.000
_cell.length_c   1.000
_cell.angle_alpha   90.00
_cell.angle_beta   90.00
_cell.angle_gamma   90.00
#
_symmetry.space_group_name_H-M   'P 1'
#
loop_
_entity.id
_entity.type
_entity.pdbx_description
1 polymer ?
#
loop_
_entity_poly.entity_id
_entity_poly.type
_entity_poly.pdbx_seq_one_letter_code
_entity_poly.pdbx_strand_id
1 'polypeptide(L)'
;MHGGARMPQQMSASELYERGFVLMQLRMFHPAIDDFQTAARDARYAGKAYVPMALCLKALGRQEEAVAAFRQALTSPLVSPVEQRHILYQLGQTLESLGRWAESLEVYGWIRTGDPGFRDVAQRMKYVSSGKGRFYLRIRDWWGALVNGVGTRRRALLPHMQTVLAQTGHGSGWPVETRTHSDRSGISCSLSSDEAVGIYVQSGSPSRRMRCQEKRAS
;
A
#
# COMPACT_ATOMS: atom_id res chain seq x y z
N MET A 1 44.55 -19.11 30.45
CA MET A 1 43.14 -18.87 30.07
C MET A 1 43.12 -18.00 28.82
N HIS A 2 42.99 -18.58 27.63
CA HIS A 2 42.82 -17.80 26.40
C HIS A 2 41.32 -17.56 26.19
N GLY A 3 40.88 -16.37 26.59
CA GLY A 3 39.58 -15.84 26.21
C GLY A 3 39.57 -15.58 24.71
N GLY A 4 39.15 -16.58 23.93
CA GLY A 4 38.86 -16.40 22.52
C GLY A 4 37.69 -15.44 22.39
N ALA A 5 37.97 -14.17 22.06
CA ALA A 5 36.96 -13.23 21.64
C ALA A 5 36.25 -13.82 20.43
N ARG A 6 35.01 -14.29 20.62
CA ARG A 6 34.10 -14.63 19.52
C ARG A 6 33.78 -13.30 18.84
N MET A 7 34.60 -12.93 17.85
CA MET A 7 34.26 -11.85 16.93
C MET A 7 32.84 -12.12 16.44
N PRO A 8 31.89 -11.16 16.52
CA PRO A 8 30.60 -11.34 15.91
C PRO A 8 30.86 -11.62 14.42
N GLN A 9 30.56 -12.85 13.98
CA GLN A 9 30.70 -13.21 12.58
C GLN A 9 29.72 -12.33 11.81
N GLN A 10 30.22 -11.25 11.23
CA GLN A 10 29.47 -10.48 10.27
C GLN A 10 29.23 -11.41 9.08
N MET A 11 27.96 -11.67 8.80
CA MET A 11 27.57 -12.50 7.67
C MET A 11 28.11 -11.87 6.38
N SER A 12 28.76 -12.69 5.56
CA SER A 12 29.22 -12.31 4.24
C SER A 12 28.04 -11.96 3.32
N ALA A 13 28.31 -11.25 2.22
CA ALA A 13 27.28 -10.91 1.24
C ALA A 13 26.55 -12.14 0.68
N SER A 14 27.25 -13.27 0.52
CA SER A 14 26.64 -14.54 0.11
C SER A 14 25.69 -15.08 1.16
N GLU A 15 26.09 -15.11 2.43
CA GLU A 15 25.25 -15.65 3.51
C GLU A 15 24.02 -14.78 3.75
N LEU A 16 24.17 -13.45 3.63
CA LEU A 16 23.04 -12.51 3.67
C LEU A 16 22.09 -12.73 2.49
N TYR A 17 22.61 -12.93 1.28
CA TYR A 17 21.80 -13.22 0.10
C TYR A 17 20.99 -14.52 0.28
N GLU A 18 21.63 -15.59 0.72
CA GLU A 18 20.95 -16.88 0.96
C GLU A 18 19.92 -16.78 2.09
N ARG A 19 20.28 -16.12 3.21
CA ARG A 19 19.33 -15.88 4.31
C ARG A 19 18.14 -15.04 3.86
N GLY A 20 18.38 -13.99 3.07
CA GLY A 20 17.33 -13.16 2.47
C GLY A 20 16.36 -13.98 1.62
N PHE A 21 16.86 -14.94 0.85
CA PHE A 21 16.02 -15.88 0.09
C PHE A 21 15.13 -16.73 0.99
N VAL A 22 15.70 -17.30 2.06
CA VAL A 22 14.93 -18.10 3.05
C VAL A 22 13.85 -17.22 3.70
N LEU A 23 14.19 -16.01 4.14
CA LEU A 23 13.24 -15.07 4.74
C LEU A 23 12.12 -14.67 3.77
N MET A 24 12.43 -14.48 2.49
CA MET A 24 11.44 -14.21 1.45
C MET A 24 10.45 -15.38 1.28
N GLN A 25 10.94 -16.63 1.29
CA GLN A 25 10.06 -17.82 1.23
C GLN A 25 9.17 -17.93 2.47
N LEU A 26 9.69 -17.56 3.64
CA LEU A 26 8.94 -17.45 4.89
C LEU A 26 8.02 -16.22 4.95
N ARG A 27 7.93 -15.43 3.87
CA ARG A 27 7.11 -14.21 3.77
C ARG A 27 7.50 -13.11 4.77
N MET A 28 8.70 -13.21 5.35
CA MET A 28 9.29 -12.21 6.24
C MET A 28 9.98 -11.13 5.41
N PHE A 29 9.18 -10.31 4.72
CA PHE A 29 9.69 -9.41 3.68
C PHE A 29 10.58 -8.28 4.20
N HIS A 30 10.28 -7.71 5.37
CA HIS A 30 11.11 -6.64 5.95
C HIS A 30 12.56 -7.08 6.20
N PRO A 31 12.82 -8.13 7.01
CA PRO A 31 14.19 -8.58 7.24
C PRO A 31 14.85 -9.15 5.97
N ALA A 32 14.07 -9.73 5.04
CA ALA A 32 14.61 -10.13 3.74
C ALA A 32 15.15 -8.94 2.93
N ILE A 33 14.43 -7.82 2.93
CA ILE A 33 14.86 -6.58 2.27
C ILE A 33 16.16 -6.06 2.88
N ASP A 34 16.28 -6.05 4.22
CA ASP A 34 17.49 -5.59 4.90
C ASP A 34 18.72 -6.45 4.54
N ASP A 35 18.51 -7.76 4.47
CA ASP A 35 19.54 -8.72 4.07
C ASP A 35 19.97 -8.52 2.62
N PHE A 36 19.01 -8.40 1.69
CA PHE A 36 19.32 -8.14 0.30
C PHE A 36 19.99 -6.78 0.09
N GLN A 37 19.55 -5.74 0.80
CA GLN A 37 20.15 -4.41 0.73
C GLN A 37 21.60 -4.42 1.22
N THR A 38 21.88 -5.19 2.28
CA THR A 38 23.24 -5.34 2.80
C THR A 38 24.10 -6.18 1.86
N ALA A 39 23.57 -7.28 1.32
CA ALA A 39 24.26 -8.11 0.32
C ALA A 39 24.57 -7.33 -0.97
N ALA A 40 23.68 -6.44 -1.40
CA ALA A 40 23.84 -5.62 -2.59
C ALA A 40 25.01 -4.61 -2.52
N ARG A 41 25.59 -4.39 -1.34
CA ARG A 41 26.81 -3.58 -1.18
C ARG A 41 28.04 -4.25 -1.80
N ASP A 42 28.04 -5.57 -1.95
CA ASP A 42 29.04 -6.30 -2.73
C ASP A 42 28.63 -6.28 -4.21
N ALA A 43 29.48 -5.73 -5.08
CA ALA A 43 29.21 -5.61 -6.51
C ALA A 43 28.85 -6.95 -7.19
N ARG A 44 29.36 -8.07 -6.67
CA ARG A 44 29.06 -9.43 -7.18
C ARG A 44 27.62 -9.84 -6.92
N TYR A 45 27.01 -9.30 -5.86
CA TYR A 45 25.64 -9.61 -5.43
C TYR A 45 24.65 -8.48 -5.73
N ALA A 46 25.10 -7.25 -5.99
CA ALA A 46 24.25 -6.09 -6.29
C ALA A 46 23.11 -6.43 -7.27
N GLY A 47 23.45 -6.86 -8.49
CA GLY A 47 22.44 -7.20 -9.51
C GLY A 47 21.51 -8.34 -9.09
N LYS A 48 22.04 -9.37 -8.42
CA LYS A 48 21.27 -10.55 -7.99
C LYS A 48 20.35 -10.27 -6.82
N ALA A 49 20.76 -9.42 -5.88
CA ALA A 49 20.03 -9.11 -4.65
C ALA A 49 18.89 -8.11 -4.88
N TYR A 50 19.05 -7.17 -5.83
CA TYR A 50 18.00 -6.19 -6.12
C TYR A 50 16.71 -6.81 -6.69
N VAL A 51 16.80 -7.92 -7.43
CA VAL A 51 15.61 -8.61 -7.98
C VAL A 51 14.69 -9.18 -6.90
N PRO A 52 15.15 -10.05 -5.98
CA PRO A 52 14.31 -10.56 -4.89
C PRO A 52 13.92 -9.46 -3.90
N MET A 53 14.78 -8.45 -3.67
CA MET A 53 14.42 -7.26 -2.90
C MET A 53 13.21 -6.54 -3.51
N ALA A 54 13.21 -6.31 -4.83
CA ALA A 54 12.09 -5.70 -5.53
C ALA A 54 10.82 -6.54 -5.42
N LEU A 55 10.91 -7.87 -5.51
CA LEU A 55 9.77 -8.76 -5.29
C LEU A 55 9.20 -8.67 -3.87
N CYS A 56 10.06 -8.57 -2.86
CA CYS A 56 9.64 -8.34 -1.47
C CYS A 56 8.93 -6.99 -1.33
N LEU A 57 9.46 -5.93 -1.94
CA LEU A 57 8.84 -4.60 -1.94
C LEU A 57 7.46 -4.60 -2.62
N LYS A 58 7.31 -5.30 -3.76
CA LYS A 58 6.00 -5.50 -4.42
C LYS A 58 5.01 -6.18 -3.47
N ALA A 59 5.46 -7.21 -2.76
CA ALA A 59 4.61 -7.98 -1.84
C ALA A 59 4.15 -7.15 -0.63
N LEU A 60 4.94 -6.14 -0.23
CA LEU A 60 4.59 -5.15 0.79
C LEU A 60 3.74 -3.99 0.25
N GLY A 61 3.44 -3.95 -1.05
CA GLY A 61 2.71 -2.86 -1.70
C GLY A 61 3.56 -1.60 -1.97
N ARG A 62 4.87 -1.64 -1.73
CA ARG A 62 5.83 -0.55 -1.96
C ARG A 62 6.30 -0.57 -3.42
N GLN A 63 5.36 -0.34 -4.33
CA GLN A 63 5.56 -0.56 -5.77
C GLN A 63 6.58 0.41 -6.39
N GLU A 64 6.61 1.68 -5.95
CA GLU A 64 7.57 2.69 -6.42
C GLU A 64 9.01 2.29 -6.10
N GLU A 65 9.25 1.77 -4.89
CA GLU A 65 10.56 1.30 -4.46
C GLU A 65 10.96 0.02 -5.19
N ALA A 66 10.00 -0.86 -5.47
CA ALA A 66 10.24 -2.03 -6.30
C ALA A 66 10.69 -1.65 -7.72
N VAL A 67 10.08 -0.62 -8.33
CA VAL A 67 10.52 -0.08 -9.63
C VAL A 67 11.97 0.40 -9.56
N ALA A 68 12.34 1.12 -8.51
CA ALA A 68 13.71 1.59 -8.30
C ALA A 68 14.69 0.40 -8.18
N ALA A 69 14.36 -0.61 -7.37
CA ALA A 69 15.17 -1.80 -7.19
C ALA A 69 15.34 -2.60 -8.50
N PHE A 70 14.28 -2.80 -9.31
CA PHE A 70 14.44 -3.43 -10.62
C PHE A 70 15.34 -2.65 -11.57
N ARG A 71 15.25 -1.31 -11.57
CA ARG A 71 16.15 -0.47 -12.38
C ARG A 71 17.61 -0.63 -11.94
N GLN A 72 17.87 -0.67 -10.62
CA GLN A 72 19.21 -0.96 -10.08
C GLN A 72 19.72 -2.36 -10.44
N ALA A 73 18.83 -3.37 -10.50
CA ALA A 73 19.22 -4.69 -10.99
C ALA A 73 19.69 -4.63 -12.45
N LEU A 74 19.01 -3.86 -13.30
CA LEU A 74 19.32 -3.71 -14.72
C LEU A 74 20.61 -2.92 -15.02
N THR A 75 21.16 -2.17 -14.07
CA THR A 75 22.45 -1.49 -14.26
C THR A 75 23.65 -2.41 -14.06
N SER A 76 23.45 -3.61 -13.49
CA SER A 76 24.53 -4.55 -13.25
C SER A 76 24.95 -5.28 -14.54
N PRO A 77 26.23 -5.24 -14.94
CA PRO A 77 26.72 -5.96 -16.11
C PRO A 77 26.78 -7.48 -15.92
N LEU A 78 26.59 -7.96 -14.67
CA LEU A 78 26.60 -9.38 -14.34
C LEU A 78 25.26 -10.07 -14.62
N VAL A 79 24.23 -9.32 -15.03
CA VAL A 79 22.92 -9.86 -15.38
C VAL A 79 22.96 -10.37 -16.81
N SER A 80 22.62 -11.65 -16.99
CA SER A 80 22.56 -12.25 -18.34
C SER A 80 21.39 -11.67 -19.16
N PRO A 81 21.45 -11.69 -20.51
CA PRO A 81 20.34 -11.21 -21.34
C PRO A 81 19.01 -11.93 -21.08
N VAL A 82 19.06 -13.19 -20.66
CA VAL A 82 17.87 -13.97 -20.29
C VAL A 82 17.27 -13.42 -18.99
N GLU A 83 18.07 -13.26 -17.94
CA GLU A 83 17.64 -12.67 -16.67
C GLU A 83 17.15 -11.24 -16.87
N GLN A 84 17.83 -10.46 -17.71
CA GLN A 84 17.44 -9.09 -18.05
C GLN A 84 15.99 -9.05 -18.59
N ARG A 85 15.59 -9.97 -19.47
CA ARG A 85 14.20 -10.06 -19.96
C ARG A 85 13.23 -10.39 -18.84
N HIS A 86 13.59 -11.28 -17.91
CA HIS A 86 12.76 -11.57 -16.74
C HIS A 86 12.59 -10.34 -15.82
N ILE A 87 13.66 -9.57 -15.60
CA ILE A 87 13.64 -8.35 -14.78
C ILE A 87 12.79 -7.27 -15.46
N LEU A 88 12.98 -7.05 -16.76
CA LEU A 88 12.16 -6.12 -17.55
C LEU A 88 10.68 -6.50 -17.50
N TYR A 89 10.36 -7.79 -17.57
CA TYR A 89 8.98 -8.25 -17.46
C TYR A 89 8.36 -7.91 -16.10
N GLN A 90 9.09 -8.17 -15.01
CA GLN A 90 8.64 -7.83 -13.66
C GLN A 90 8.51 -6.31 -13.46
N LEU A 91 9.43 -5.52 -14.01
CA LEU A 91 9.38 -4.07 -14.03
C LEU A 91 8.13 -3.58 -14.77
N GLY A 92 7.86 -4.10 -15.97
CA GLY A 92 6.68 -3.76 -16.77
C GLY A 92 5.38 -4.01 -16.01
N GLN A 93 5.26 -5.16 -15.33
CA GLN A 93 4.09 -5.49 -14.51
C GLN A 93 3.92 -4.55 -13.30
N THR A 94 5.04 -4.11 -12.71
CA THR A 94 5.04 -3.19 -11.58
C THR A 94 4.66 -1.78 -12.02
N LEU A 95 5.07 -1.37 -13.24
CA LEU A 95 4.63 -0.12 -13.84
C LEU A 95 3.15 -0.15 -14.20
N GLU A 96 2.62 -1.29 -14.65
CA GLU A 96 1.17 -1.48 -14.85
C GLU A 96 0.39 -1.28 -13.55
N SER A 97 0.84 -1.88 -12.43
CA SER A 97 0.14 -1.75 -11.14
C SER A 97 0.15 -0.31 -10.59
N LEU A 98 1.17 0.47 -10.95
CA LEU A 98 1.26 1.90 -10.67
C LEU A 98 0.45 2.78 -11.64
N GLY A 99 -0.13 2.21 -12.71
CA GLY A 99 -0.82 2.96 -13.74
C GLY A 99 0.11 3.72 -14.70
N ARG A 100 1.42 3.44 -14.67
CA ARG A 100 2.45 4.02 -15.54
C ARG A 100 2.51 3.29 -16.88
N TRP A 101 1.38 3.32 -17.60
CA TRP A 101 1.14 2.53 -18.81
C TRP A 101 2.13 2.80 -19.95
N ALA A 102 2.52 4.07 -20.15
CA ALA A 102 3.45 4.44 -21.22
C ALA A 102 4.83 3.81 -21.01
N GLU A 103 5.40 3.94 -19.81
CA GLU A 103 6.68 3.33 -19.46
C GLU A 103 6.63 1.80 -19.49
N SER A 104 5.49 1.20 -19.08
CA SER A 104 5.30 -0.25 -19.19
C SER A 104 5.39 -0.73 -20.65
N LEU A 105 4.79 0.01 -21.59
CA LEU A 105 4.87 -0.32 -23.02
C LEU A 105 6.29 -0.22 -23.58
N GLU A 106 7.07 0.78 -23.14
CA GLU A 106 8.48 0.93 -23.53
C GLU A 106 9.30 -0.28 -23.06
N VAL A 107 9.15 -0.64 -21.78
CA VAL A 107 9.84 -1.79 -21.19
C VAL A 107 9.46 -3.10 -21.90
N TYR A 108 8.18 -3.31 -22.20
CA TYR A 108 7.72 -4.46 -22.99
C TYR A 108 8.23 -4.44 -24.44
N GLY A 109 8.38 -3.25 -25.02
CA GLY A 109 9.01 -3.06 -26.32
C GLY A 109 10.42 -3.62 -26.36
N TRP A 110 11.25 -3.32 -25.35
CA TRP A 110 12.62 -3.85 -25.26
C TRP A 110 12.66 -5.38 -25.17
N ILE A 111 11.74 -5.99 -24.42
CA ILE A 111 11.64 -7.45 -24.35
C ILE A 111 11.31 -8.01 -25.72
N ARG A 112 10.30 -7.45 -26.40
CA ARG A 112 9.83 -7.94 -27.71
C ARG A 112 10.89 -7.81 -28.80
N THR A 113 11.74 -6.78 -28.74
CA THR A 113 12.86 -6.63 -29.69
C THR A 113 13.89 -7.76 -29.54
N GLY A 114 14.14 -8.22 -28.33
CA GLY A 114 15.07 -9.34 -28.08
C GLY A 114 14.44 -10.72 -28.23
N ASP A 115 13.20 -10.88 -27.81
CA ASP A 115 12.45 -12.14 -27.84
C ASP A 115 10.94 -11.87 -28.02
N PRO A 116 10.42 -11.95 -29.26
CA PRO A 116 9.00 -11.72 -29.54
C PRO A 116 8.05 -12.73 -28.88
N GLY A 117 8.55 -13.92 -28.52
CA GLY A 117 7.77 -15.01 -27.93
C GLY A 117 7.82 -15.05 -26.39
N PHE A 118 8.43 -14.05 -25.75
CA PHE A 118 8.62 -14.05 -24.32
C PHE A 118 7.29 -13.92 -23.55
N ARG A 119 6.86 -15.04 -22.93
CA ARG A 119 5.67 -15.11 -22.06
C ARG A 119 4.42 -14.52 -22.74
N ASP A 120 3.63 -13.74 -21.99
CA ASP A 120 2.40 -13.07 -22.42
C ASP A 120 2.62 -11.59 -22.79
N VAL A 121 3.87 -11.17 -23.08
CA VAL A 121 4.21 -9.76 -23.33
C VAL A 121 3.38 -9.17 -24.48
N ALA A 122 3.19 -9.91 -25.57
CA ALA A 122 2.39 -9.45 -26.70
C ALA A 122 0.92 -9.20 -26.32
N GLN A 123 0.32 -10.05 -25.48
CA GLN A 123 -1.04 -9.84 -25.00
C GLN A 123 -1.12 -8.66 -24.02
N ARG A 124 -0.14 -8.53 -23.11
CA ARG A 124 -0.05 -7.39 -22.18
C ARG A 124 0.08 -6.07 -22.91
N MET A 125 0.95 -5.98 -23.92
CA MET A 125 1.08 -4.76 -24.73
C MET A 125 -0.25 -4.38 -25.40
N LYS A 126 -1.01 -5.36 -25.94
CA LYS A 126 -2.36 -5.11 -26.48
C LYS A 126 -3.31 -4.62 -25.40
N TYR A 127 -3.29 -5.22 -24.20
CA TYR A 127 -4.13 -4.79 -23.08
C TYR A 127 -3.81 -3.35 -22.65
N VAL A 128 -2.53 -3.04 -22.40
CA VAL A 128 -2.07 -1.72 -21.96
C VAL A 128 -2.34 -0.65 -23.03
N SER A 129 -2.11 -0.95 -24.31
CA SER A 129 -2.37 -0.03 -25.43
C SER A 129 -3.85 0.19 -25.72
N SER A 130 -4.72 -0.80 -25.46
CA SER A 130 -6.17 -0.70 -25.69
C SER A 130 -6.89 0.34 -24.81
N GLY A 131 -6.17 1.02 -23.91
CA GLY A 131 -6.72 2.10 -23.10
C GLY A 131 -7.67 1.66 -22.00
N LYS A 132 -7.99 0.36 -21.88
CA LYS A 132 -8.82 -0.21 -20.80
C LYS A 132 -8.27 0.15 -19.41
N GLY A 133 -6.95 0.16 -19.23
CA GLY A 133 -6.29 0.63 -17.99
C GLY A 133 -6.31 2.15 -17.81
N ARG A 134 -6.24 2.92 -18.90
CA ARG A 134 -6.28 4.41 -18.87
C ARG A 134 -7.69 4.94 -18.59
N PHE A 135 -8.72 4.24 -19.05
CA PHE A 135 -10.13 4.55 -18.78
C PHE A 135 -10.44 4.56 -17.28
N TYR A 136 -9.88 3.60 -16.53
CA TYR A 136 -10.10 3.51 -15.08
C TYR A 136 -9.46 4.67 -14.30
N LEU A 137 -8.25 5.10 -14.70
CA LEU A 137 -7.61 6.30 -14.15
C LEU A 137 -8.39 7.57 -14.49
N ARG A 138 -8.85 7.71 -15.74
CA ARG A 138 -9.67 8.86 -16.14
C ARG A 138 -10.96 8.95 -15.34
N ILE A 139 -11.63 7.82 -15.07
CA ILE A 139 -12.83 7.78 -14.23
C ILE A 139 -12.47 8.10 -12.77
N ARG A 140 -11.40 7.52 -12.23
CA ARG A 140 -10.95 7.80 -10.85
C ARG A 140 -10.65 9.28 -10.64
N ASP A 141 -9.90 9.89 -11.56
CA ASP A 141 -9.50 11.29 -11.48
C ASP A 141 -10.72 12.21 -11.70
N TRP A 142 -11.63 11.83 -12.60
CA TRP A 142 -12.92 12.51 -12.78
C TRP A 142 -13.80 12.44 -11.53
N TRP A 143 -13.90 11.28 -10.87
CA TRP A 143 -14.60 11.12 -9.60
C TRP A 143 -13.94 11.90 -8.46
N GLY A 144 -12.60 11.88 -8.37
CA GLY A 144 -11.85 12.69 -7.42
C GLY A 144 -12.08 14.18 -7.64
N ALA A 145 -12.08 14.65 -8.88
CA ALA A 145 -12.39 16.04 -9.23
C ALA A 145 -13.84 16.40 -8.89
N LEU A 146 -14.79 15.48 -9.08
CA LEU A 146 -16.19 15.70 -8.71
C LEU A 146 -16.38 15.80 -7.19
N VAL A 147 -15.79 14.88 -6.42
CA VAL A 147 -15.82 14.90 -4.94
C VAL A 147 -15.14 16.15 -4.39
N ASN A 148 -13.98 16.51 -4.92
CA ASN A 148 -13.26 17.72 -4.52
C ASN A 148 -13.98 19.01 -4.96
N GLY A 149 -14.62 19.01 -6.13
CA GLY A 149 -15.40 20.11 -6.68
C GLY A 149 -16.64 20.45 -5.85
N VAL A 150 -17.31 19.42 -5.31
CA VAL A 150 -18.41 19.60 -4.34
C VAL A 150 -17.89 20.15 -3.01
N GLY A 151 -16.71 19.71 -2.56
CA GLY A 151 -16.05 20.23 -1.35
C GLY A 151 -15.64 21.71 -1.44
N THR A 152 -15.17 22.16 -2.61
CA THR A 152 -14.82 23.57 -2.85
C THR A 152 -16.03 24.51 -2.81
N ARG A 153 -17.20 24.08 -3.30
CA ARG A 153 -18.44 24.87 -3.16
C ARG A 153 -18.87 25.00 -1.70
N ARG A 154 -18.66 23.97 -0.88
CA ARG A 154 -18.98 23.99 0.55
C ARG A 154 -18.07 24.94 1.34
N ARG A 155 -16.77 24.99 1.03
CA ARG A 155 -15.80 25.92 1.67
C ARG A 155 -16.00 27.38 1.25
N ALA A 156 -16.40 27.63 0.01
CA ALA A 156 -16.66 28.99 -0.48
C ALA A 156 -17.92 29.63 0.16
N LEU A 157 -18.87 28.81 0.64
CA LEU A 157 -20.11 29.30 1.26
C LEU A 157 -19.99 29.49 2.79
N LEU A 158 -18.98 28.92 3.44
CA LEU A 158 -18.79 29.04 4.90
C LEU A 158 -18.69 30.50 5.42
N PRO A 159 -17.87 31.39 4.82
CA PRO A 159 -17.77 32.77 5.31
C PRO A 159 -19.03 33.60 5.02
N HIS A 160 -19.78 33.26 3.97
CA HIS A 160 -21.07 33.89 3.65
C HIS A 160 -22.20 33.44 4.59
N MET A 161 -22.20 32.18 5.03
CA MET A 161 -23.17 31.71 6.03
C MET A 161 -22.91 32.28 7.43
N GLN A 162 -21.64 32.43 7.83
CA GLN A 162 -21.28 33.04 9.12
C GLN A 162 -21.66 34.52 9.19
N THR A 163 -21.54 35.26 8.09
CA THR A 163 -21.91 36.68 8.02
C THR A 163 -23.43 36.90 8.01
N VAL A 164 -24.20 36.03 7.34
CA VAL A 164 -25.67 36.07 7.39
C VAL A 164 -26.19 35.75 8.80
N LEU A 165 -25.60 34.76 9.49
CA LEU A 165 -25.97 34.41 10.87
C LEU A 165 -25.58 35.49 11.90
N ALA A 166 -24.49 36.23 11.64
CA ALA A 166 -24.08 37.37 12.48
C ALA A 166 -24.96 38.61 12.27
N GLN A 167 -25.53 38.80 11.07
CA GLN A 167 -26.44 39.91 10.77
C GLN A 167 -27.87 39.68 11.28
N THR A 168 -28.25 38.43 11.58
CA THR A 168 -29.53 38.11 12.24
C THR A 168 -29.52 38.28 13.76
N GLY A 169 -28.47 38.90 14.32
CA GLY A 169 -28.34 39.18 15.74
C GLY A 169 -28.98 40.50 16.19
N HIS A 170 -30.30 40.65 16.08
CA HIS A 170 -31.15 41.52 16.93
C HIS A 170 -32.61 41.13 16.67
N GLY A 171 -33.43 40.68 17.62
CA GLY A 171 -33.26 40.38 19.03
C GLY A 171 -34.62 39.93 19.59
N SER A 172 -34.62 38.98 20.51
CA SER A 172 -35.65 38.80 21.55
C SER A 172 -35.20 37.66 22.46
N GLY A 173 -35.07 37.97 23.75
CA GLY A 173 -34.35 37.18 24.74
C GLY A 173 -34.98 35.83 25.08
N TRP A 174 -34.11 34.95 25.58
CA TRP A 174 -34.46 33.93 26.56
C TRP A 174 -33.43 34.01 27.68
N PRO A 175 -33.85 34.01 28.96
CA PRO A 175 -32.94 34.14 30.08
C PRO A 175 -32.18 32.83 30.29
N VAL A 176 -30.86 32.92 30.39
CA VAL A 176 -30.02 31.84 30.90
C VAL A 176 -30.09 31.91 32.42
N GLU A 177 -30.93 31.06 33.00
CA GLU A 177 -31.02 30.91 34.46
C GLU A 177 -29.85 30.06 34.94
N THR A 178 -28.78 30.71 35.38
CA THR A 178 -27.69 30.05 36.10
C THR A 178 -28.18 29.67 37.50
N ARG A 179 -28.72 28.46 37.67
CA ARG A 179 -28.95 27.90 39.01
C ARG A 179 -27.62 27.48 39.63
N THR A 180 -27.12 28.34 40.51
CA THR A 180 -26.23 27.94 41.60
C THR A 180 -27.07 27.23 42.66
N HIS A 181 -26.86 25.94 42.89
CA HIS A 181 -27.35 25.28 44.09
C HIS A 181 -26.18 24.52 44.75
N SER A 182 -25.68 25.13 45.82
CA SER A 182 -24.87 24.51 46.86
C SER A 182 -25.73 23.54 47.67
N ASP A 183 -25.13 22.42 48.10
CA ASP A 183 -25.56 21.47 49.14
C ASP A 183 -26.90 20.72 48.93
N ARG A 184 -27.04 19.40 49.11
CA ARG A 184 -26.33 18.44 49.97
C ARG A 184 -26.66 16.98 49.55
N SER A 185 -25.68 16.10 49.80
CA SER A 185 -25.77 14.68 50.25
C SER A 185 -26.32 13.54 49.36
N GLY A 186 -25.42 12.58 49.09
CA GLY A 186 -25.67 11.12 48.91
C GLY A 186 -26.00 10.73 47.47
N ILE A 187 -25.21 9.94 46.74
CA ILE A 187 -24.61 8.65 47.09
C ILE A 187 -23.36 8.44 46.20
N SER A 188 -22.30 7.92 46.82
CA SER A 188 -21.07 7.45 46.19
C SER A 188 -21.30 6.19 45.34
N CYS A 189 -20.66 6.10 44.18
CA CYS A 189 -19.97 4.87 43.78
C CYS A 189 -18.93 5.14 42.69
N SER A 190 -17.69 4.85 43.04
CA SER A 190 -16.49 4.74 42.23
C SER A 190 -16.58 3.61 41.19
N LEU A 191 -15.87 3.78 40.06
CA LEU A 191 -15.10 2.80 39.26
C LEU A 191 -15.08 3.29 37.80
N SER A 192 -13.94 3.83 37.36
CA SER A 192 -12.84 3.12 36.68
C SER A 192 -13.06 3.00 35.17
N SER A 193 -12.14 3.63 34.46
CA SER A 193 -11.59 3.33 33.14
C SER A 193 -12.14 2.06 32.46
N ASP A 194 -12.74 2.23 31.29
CA ASP A 194 -12.22 1.68 30.03
C ASP A 194 -13.22 1.88 28.88
N GLU A 195 -12.67 1.82 27.67
CA GLU A 195 -13.35 1.66 26.38
C GLU A 195 -13.88 2.92 25.68
N ALA A 196 -12.95 3.49 24.91
CA ALA A 196 -13.20 4.20 23.68
C ALA A 196 -14.08 3.36 22.73
N VAL A 197 -15.34 3.79 22.55
CA VAL A 197 -16.23 3.23 21.53
C VAL A 197 -15.91 3.88 20.18
N GLY A 198 -15.12 3.16 19.38
CA GLY A 198 -15.04 3.35 17.93
C GLY A 198 -16.31 2.80 17.29
N ILE A 199 -17.11 3.67 16.67
CA ILE A 199 -18.26 3.27 15.84
C ILE A 199 -17.76 3.14 14.40
N TYR A 200 -17.50 1.90 13.97
CA TYR A 200 -17.45 1.55 12.55
C TYR A 200 -18.86 1.17 12.09
N VAL A 201 -19.34 1.88 11.06
CA VAL A 201 -20.60 1.63 10.35
C VAL A 201 -20.30 0.84 9.08
N GLN A 202 -20.93 -0.32 8.89
CA GLN A 202 -21.30 -0.88 7.58
C GLN A 202 -22.61 -1.66 7.76
N SER A 203 -23.77 -1.09 7.35
CA SER A 203 -24.46 -1.35 6.06
C SER A 203 -24.73 -2.85 5.83
N GLY A 204 -25.92 -3.39 6.15
CA GLY A 204 -27.08 -3.47 5.23
C GLY A 204 -26.91 -4.67 4.26
N SER A 205 -27.83 -5.63 4.05
CA SER A 205 -29.28 -5.75 4.27
C SER A 205 -29.67 -7.27 4.13
N PRO A 206 -30.94 -7.72 4.05
CA PRO A 206 -31.40 -8.90 4.79
C PRO A 206 -31.82 -10.11 3.92
N SER A 207 -32.23 -11.19 4.59
CA SER A 207 -33.18 -12.20 4.10
C SER A 207 -32.65 -13.38 3.26
N ARG A 208 -32.38 -14.52 3.90
CA ARG A 208 -33.05 -15.80 3.62
C ARG A 208 -32.72 -16.86 4.68
N ARG A 209 -33.78 -17.41 5.27
CA ARG A 209 -33.79 -18.47 6.30
C ARG A 209 -33.05 -19.72 5.83
N MET A 210 -32.05 -20.16 6.59
CA MET A 210 -31.56 -21.54 6.55
C MET A 210 -32.47 -22.43 7.39
N ARG A 211 -32.89 -23.54 6.80
CA ARG A 211 -33.71 -24.59 7.37
C ARG A 211 -32.76 -25.62 7.99
N CYS A 212 -32.85 -25.83 9.31
CA CYS A 212 -32.11 -26.91 9.99
C CYS A 212 -32.61 -28.27 9.49
N GLN A 213 -31.70 -29.14 9.06
CA GLN A 213 -31.98 -30.57 8.98
C GLN A 213 -31.24 -31.29 10.11
N GLU A 214 -32.04 -32.01 10.89
CA GLU A 214 -31.67 -32.84 12.02
C GLU A 214 -31.23 -34.21 11.47
N LYS A 215 -29.96 -34.59 11.65
CA LYS A 215 -29.49 -35.95 11.38
C LYS A 215 -29.62 -36.78 12.66
N ARG A 216 -30.58 -37.69 12.70
CA ARG A 216 -30.60 -38.79 13.67
C ARG A 216 -29.68 -39.90 13.19
N ALA A 217 -28.85 -40.39 14.11
CA ALA A 217 -28.04 -41.59 13.97
C ALA A 217 -28.94 -42.85 14.05
N SER A 218 -28.53 -43.89 13.34
CA SER A 218 -28.90 -45.30 13.58
C SER A 218 -27.62 -46.11 13.49
#